data_AF-A0A449ACX4-F1
#
_entry.id   AF-A0A449ACX4-F1
#
_cell.length_a   1.000
_cell.length_b   1.000
_cell.length_c   1.000
_cell.angle_alpha   90.00
_cell.angle_beta   90.00
_cell.angle_gamma   90.00
#
_symmetry.space_group_name_H-M   'P 1'
#
loop_
_entity.id
_entity.type
_entity.pdbx_description
1 polymer ?
#
loop_
_entity_poly.entity_id
_entity_poly.type
_entity_poly.pdbx_seq_one_letter_code
_entity_poly.pdbx_strand_id
1 'polypeptide(L)'
;MILWERERERDDNSGLNKLLEYVFGLDLVSYGYKIQTKHLWEITTWNKKFQEVDLSKQEKIIKYKKYFSAKELKDLTSQDGTIKILTTNKTNIFANEAKVDKYVDKGEVIYLPTGGNALVQYYKGKFITGGNVIAIAKDNNELNIKYLFYVLNNKLDLIASYYRGAGIQHPYMPDILEILIPIPSLDIQNKIVAILDNFSDLTNDLTKGLPAEINLQQKQYEYYRNKLLSFNKVS
;
A
#
# COMPACT_ATOMS: atom_id res chain seq x y z
N MET A 1 -2.09 -15.13 31.59
CA MET A 1 -1.43 -13.90 31.07
C MET A 1 -0.89 -14.07 29.64
N ILE A 2 -1.30 -15.10 28.87
CA ILE A 2 -0.78 -15.37 27.50
C ILE A 2 -1.89 -15.31 26.42
N LEU A 3 -3.16 -15.18 26.81
CA LEU A 3 -4.28 -15.10 25.86
C LEU A 3 -4.58 -13.67 25.38
N TRP A 4 -4.25 -12.64 26.17
CA TRP A 4 -4.53 -11.23 25.85
C TRP A 4 -3.51 -10.58 24.90
N GLU A 5 -2.32 -11.17 24.72
CA GLU A 5 -1.33 -10.68 23.74
C GLU A 5 -1.60 -11.24 22.34
N ARG A 6 -2.22 -12.42 22.23
CA ARG A 6 -2.51 -13.07 20.96
C ARG A 6 -3.73 -12.50 20.24
N GLU A 7 -4.51 -11.65 20.91
CA GLU A 7 -5.70 -11.00 20.37
C GLU A 7 -5.47 -9.58 19.83
N ARG A 8 -4.31 -8.96 20.11
CA ARG A 8 -3.98 -7.60 19.65
C ARG A 8 -3.37 -7.50 18.25
N GLU A 9 -3.04 -8.62 17.62
CA GLU A 9 -2.56 -8.64 16.22
C GLU A 9 -3.71 -8.78 15.19
N ARG A 10 -4.98 -8.77 15.63
CA ARG A 10 -6.14 -8.78 14.72
C ARG A 10 -6.48 -7.36 14.25
N ASP A 11 -5.87 -6.99 13.12
CA ASP A 11 -6.37 -6.07 12.09
C ASP A 11 -6.87 -4.68 12.57
N ASP A 12 -5.93 -3.76 12.83
CA ASP A 12 -6.20 -2.37 13.23
C ASP A 12 -6.73 -1.46 12.09
N ASN A 13 -6.87 -1.98 10.86
CA ASN A 13 -7.35 -1.20 9.71
C ASN A 13 -8.88 -0.99 9.67
N SER A 14 -9.63 -1.44 10.67
CA SER A 14 -11.10 -1.36 10.68
C SER A 14 -11.64 0.08 10.54
N GLY A 15 -10.93 1.08 11.08
CA GLY A 15 -11.32 2.49 10.96
C GLY A 15 -11.09 3.05 9.55
N LEU A 16 -9.92 2.75 8.95
CA LEU A 16 -9.60 3.20 7.61
C LEU A 16 -10.52 2.53 6.59
N ASN A 17 -10.81 1.23 6.74
CA ASN A 17 -11.73 0.52 5.86
C ASN A 17 -13.14 1.13 5.87
N LYS A 18 -13.68 1.46 7.06
CA LYS A 18 -14.97 2.17 7.16
C LYS A 18 -14.94 3.55 6.51
N LEU A 19 -13.83 4.29 6.65
CA LEU A 19 -13.69 5.59 6.00
C LEU A 19 -13.60 5.45 4.47
N LEU A 20 -12.89 4.43 3.97
CA LEU A 20 -12.85 4.12 2.54
C LEU A 20 -14.26 3.80 2.02
N GLU A 21 -14.99 2.91 2.71
CA GLU A 21 -16.36 2.54 2.35
C GLU A 21 -17.28 3.77 2.33
N TYR A 22 -17.16 4.65 3.33
CA TYR A 22 -17.90 5.91 3.37
C TYR A 22 -17.53 6.80 2.18
N VAL A 23 -16.25 7.13 2.00
CA VAL A 23 -15.77 8.07 0.97
C VAL A 23 -16.11 7.58 -0.44
N PHE A 24 -15.93 6.29 -0.71
CA PHE A 24 -16.19 5.70 -2.02
C PHE A 24 -17.61 5.17 -2.21
N GLY A 25 -18.41 5.11 -1.14
CA GLY A 25 -19.86 4.87 -1.19
C GLY A 25 -20.68 6.15 -1.38
N LEU A 26 -20.07 7.33 -1.26
CA LEU A 26 -20.73 8.60 -1.57
C LEU A 26 -21.09 8.67 -3.06
N ASP A 27 -22.37 8.92 -3.33
CA ASP A 27 -22.83 9.30 -4.66
C ASP A 27 -22.44 10.76 -4.94
N LEU A 28 -21.18 10.99 -5.30
CA LEU A 28 -20.68 12.32 -5.61
C LEU A 28 -21.43 12.98 -6.79
N VAL A 29 -22.10 12.20 -7.66
CA VAL A 29 -22.93 12.75 -8.74
C VAL A 29 -24.15 13.47 -8.15
N SER A 30 -24.80 12.90 -7.13
CA SER A 30 -25.89 13.56 -6.40
C SER A 30 -25.47 14.88 -5.73
N TYR A 31 -24.18 15.03 -5.39
CA TYR A 31 -23.60 16.26 -4.85
C TYR A 31 -23.12 17.24 -5.94
N GLY A 32 -23.41 16.98 -7.22
CA GLY A 32 -23.08 17.86 -8.35
C GLY A 32 -21.66 17.70 -8.89
N TYR A 33 -20.90 16.70 -8.44
CA TYR A 33 -19.58 16.42 -9.00
C TYR A 33 -19.69 15.63 -10.30
N LYS A 34 -18.92 16.05 -11.31
CA LYS A 34 -18.76 15.27 -12.54
C LYS A 34 -17.75 14.15 -12.28
N ILE A 35 -18.18 12.91 -12.51
CA ILE A 35 -17.33 11.71 -12.39
C ILE A 35 -17.35 10.99 -13.73
N GLN A 36 -16.18 10.70 -14.26
CA GLN A 36 -16.03 9.74 -15.35
C GLN A 36 -15.72 8.37 -14.77
N THR A 37 -16.17 7.30 -15.41
CA THR A 37 -15.79 5.94 -15.02
C THR A 37 -14.96 5.34 -16.14
N LYS A 38 -13.78 4.82 -15.79
CA LYS A 38 -12.85 4.21 -16.74
C LYS A 38 -12.40 2.86 -16.23
N HIS A 39 -12.12 1.92 -17.12
CA HIS A 39 -11.43 0.69 -16.76
C HIS A 39 -10.01 0.99 -16.28
N LEU A 40 -9.48 0.16 -15.38
CA LEU A 40 -8.15 0.33 -14.82
C LEU A 40 -7.06 0.37 -15.92
N TRP A 41 -7.20 -0.45 -16.96
CA TRP A 41 -6.26 -0.45 -18.09
C TRP A 41 -6.24 0.87 -18.87
N GLU A 42 -7.33 1.65 -18.89
CA GLU A 42 -7.39 2.91 -19.64
C GLU A 42 -6.49 3.99 -19.05
N ILE A 43 -6.32 3.96 -17.72
CA ILE A 43 -5.68 5.03 -16.93
C ILE A 43 -4.31 4.62 -16.35
N THR A 44 -3.90 3.36 -16.49
CA THR A 44 -2.62 2.84 -15.96
C THR A 44 -1.71 2.26 -17.04
N THR A 45 -0.40 2.35 -16.82
CA THR A 45 0.62 1.60 -17.57
C THR A 45 1.29 0.62 -16.62
N TRP A 46 1.59 -0.59 -17.09
CA TRP A 46 2.11 -1.68 -16.26
C TRP A 46 3.53 -2.10 -16.66
N ASN A 47 4.24 -2.75 -15.74
CA ASN A 47 5.64 -3.12 -15.91
C ASN A 47 5.92 -4.34 -16.79
N LYS A 48 4.86 -5.00 -17.26
CA LYS A 48 4.91 -6.15 -18.15
C LYS A 48 3.58 -6.30 -18.89
N LYS A 49 3.61 -7.09 -19.96
CA LYS A 49 2.38 -7.55 -20.62
C LYS A 49 1.80 -8.76 -19.88
N PHE A 50 0.49 -8.90 -19.95
CA PHE A 50 -0.25 -10.02 -19.35
C PHE A 50 -0.83 -10.90 -20.44
N GLN A 51 -0.79 -12.21 -20.22
CA GLN A 51 -1.47 -13.17 -21.08
C GLN A 51 -2.99 -12.94 -21.01
N GLU A 52 -3.69 -13.29 -22.09
CA GLU A 52 -5.16 -13.17 -22.20
C GLU A 52 -5.70 -11.72 -22.17
N VAL A 53 -4.82 -10.72 -22.18
CA VAL A 53 -5.18 -9.31 -22.32
C VAL A 53 -4.89 -8.85 -23.74
N ASP A 54 -5.85 -8.19 -24.37
CA ASP A 54 -5.68 -7.64 -25.72
C ASP A 54 -4.53 -6.62 -25.79
N LEU A 55 -3.75 -6.62 -26.86
CA LEU A 55 -2.61 -5.72 -27.03
C LEU A 55 -2.99 -4.24 -27.01
N SER A 56 -4.19 -3.88 -27.47
CA SER A 56 -4.75 -2.52 -27.43
C SER A 56 -4.93 -2.00 -25.99
N LYS A 57 -5.11 -2.91 -25.02
CA LYS A 57 -5.24 -2.55 -23.60
C LYS A 57 -3.89 -2.37 -22.89
N GLN A 58 -2.80 -2.77 -23.53
CA GLN A 58 -1.44 -2.81 -22.96
C GLN A 58 -0.35 -2.42 -23.99
N GLU A 59 -0.61 -1.34 -24.73
CA GLU A 59 0.26 -0.85 -25.79
C GLU A 59 1.67 -0.48 -25.29
N LYS A 60 1.73 0.11 -24.08
CA LYS A 60 2.97 0.56 -23.44
C LYS A 60 3.27 -0.30 -22.21
N ILE A 61 4.57 -0.48 -21.96
CA ILE A 61 5.07 -1.09 -20.72
C ILE A 61 6.15 -0.22 -20.09
N ILE A 62 6.28 -0.30 -18.78
CA ILE A 62 7.38 0.31 -18.02
C ILE A 62 8.46 -0.74 -17.84
N LYS A 63 9.72 -0.36 -18.01
CA LYS A 63 10.86 -1.23 -17.72
C LYS A 63 11.60 -0.69 -16.52
N TYR A 64 11.85 -1.57 -15.54
CA TYR A 64 12.72 -1.30 -14.41
C TYR A 64 14.11 -1.84 -14.68
N LYS A 65 15.12 -1.24 -14.04
CA LYS A 65 16.53 -1.54 -14.32
C LYS A 65 16.91 -2.99 -14.03
N LYS A 66 16.35 -3.55 -12.96
CA LYS A 66 16.54 -4.95 -12.58
C LYS A 66 15.38 -5.46 -11.75
N TYR A 67 14.97 -6.70 -12.00
CA TYR A 67 14.09 -7.47 -11.13
C TYR A 67 14.93 -8.43 -10.30
N PHE A 68 14.98 -8.21 -8.99
CA PHE A 68 15.75 -9.05 -8.07
C PHE A 68 14.94 -10.27 -7.63
N SER A 69 15.62 -11.40 -7.42
CA SER A 69 15.05 -12.58 -6.77
C SER A 69 14.80 -12.33 -5.28
N ALA A 70 13.92 -13.12 -4.67
CA ALA A 70 13.65 -13.02 -3.24
C ALA A 70 14.91 -13.20 -2.37
N LYS A 71 15.84 -14.06 -2.82
CA LYS A 71 17.13 -14.27 -2.14
C LYS A 71 18.00 -13.01 -2.21
N GLU A 72 18.18 -12.44 -3.40
CA GLU A 72 18.96 -11.20 -3.55
C GLU A 72 18.39 -10.05 -2.72
N LEU A 73 17.06 -9.89 -2.70
CA LEU A 73 16.43 -8.84 -1.90
C LEU A 73 16.69 -9.02 -0.40
N LYS A 74 16.68 -10.27 0.10
CA LYS A 74 17.02 -10.57 1.49
C LYS A 74 18.47 -10.20 1.80
N ASP A 75 19.40 -10.52 0.91
CA ASP A 75 20.83 -10.24 1.08
C ASP A 75 21.16 -8.72 0.97
N LEU A 76 20.33 -7.95 0.27
CA LEU A 76 20.47 -6.51 0.12
C LEU A 76 19.83 -5.70 1.26
N THR A 77 19.04 -6.34 2.11
CA THR A 77 18.32 -5.68 3.20
C THR A 77 19.30 -5.12 4.24
N SER A 78 19.11 -3.87 4.64
CA SER A 78 19.95 -3.16 5.62
C SER A 78 19.13 -2.22 6.48
N GLN A 79 19.47 -2.13 7.77
CA GLN A 79 18.81 -1.23 8.73
C GLN A 79 19.10 0.24 8.44
N ASP A 80 20.31 0.56 7.94
CA ASP A 80 20.75 1.91 7.60
C ASP A 80 20.50 2.28 6.13
N GLY A 81 19.74 1.43 5.41
CA GLY A 81 19.45 1.63 4.00
C GLY A 81 18.48 2.79 3.74
N THR A 82 18.62 3.44 2.59
CA THR A 82 17.77 4.57 2.16
C THR A 82 16.92 4.25 0.94
N ILE A 83 17.24 3.18 0.20
CA ILE A 83 16.51 2.79 -1.01
C ILE A 83 15.45 1.77 -0.65
N LYS A 84 14.17 2.07 -0.93
CA LYS A 84 13.07 1.17 -0.61
C LYS A 84 13.16 -0.13 -1.40
N ILE A 85 12.92 -1.26 -0.76
CA ILE A 85 12.69 -2.53 -1.45
C ILE A 85 11.18 -2.75 -1.54
N LEU A 86 10.65 -2.90 -2.75
CA LEU A 86 9.24 -3.25 -2.95
C LEU A 86 9.06 -4.77 -2.76
N THR A 87 8.43 -5.17 -1.65
CA THR A 87 8.23 -6.57 -1.26
C THR A 87 6.80 -7.04 -1.43
N THR A 88 6.61 -8.36 -1.47
CA THR A 88 5.29 -8.99 -1.50
C THR A 88 4.41 -8.58 -0.32
N ASN A 89 4.95 -8.62 0.90
CA ASN A 89 4.23 -8.23 2.11
C ASN A 89 4.43 -6.73 2.39
N LYS A 90 3.52 -6.13 3.18
CA LYS A 90 3.69 -4.78 3.71
C LYS A 90 4.88 -4.78 4.67
N THR A 91 6.03 -4.28 4.22
CA THR A 91 7.24 -4.20 5.04
C THR A 91 7.91 -2.84 4.88
N ASN A 92 8.73 -2.47 5.87
CA ASN A 92 9.56 -1.28 5.81
C ASN A 92 11.05 -1.60 5.77
N ILE A 93 11.47 -2.33 4.72
CA ILE A 93 12.87 -2.69 4.51
C ILE A 93 13.54 -1.86 3.40
N PHE A 94 14.84 -1.67 3.53
CA PHE A 94 15.64 -0.80 2.67
C PHE A 94 16.97 -1.45 2.29
N ALA A 95 17.58 -0.95 1.21
CA ALA A 95 18.92 -1.29 0.76
C ALA A 95 19.84 -0.05 0.82
N ASN A 96 21.14 -0.30 1.01
CA ASN A 96 22.15 0.75 0.93
C ASN A 96 22.34 1.21 -0.51
N GLU A 97 22.20 2.51 -0.78
CA GLU A 97 22.30 3.08 -2.13
C GLU A 97 23.59 2.69 -2.84
N ALA A 98 24.74 2.74 -2.14
CA ALA A 98 26.04 2.35 -2.70
C ALA A 98 26.13 0.89 -3.21
N LYS A 99 25.26 -0.01 -2.73
CA LYS A 99 25.23 -1.43 -3.18
C LYS A 99 24.33 -1.64 -4.40
N VAL A 100 23.40 -0.73 -4.67
CA VAL A 100 22.33 -0.92 -5.65
C VAL A 100 22.17 0.23 -6.62
N ASP A 101 23.04 1.25 -6.57
CA ASP A 101 23.00 2.50 -7.31
C ASP A 101 22.64 2.33 -8.80
N LYS A 102 23.24 1.35 -9.48
CA LYS A 102 23.02 1.05 -10.91
C LYS A 102 21.62 0.52 -11.21
N TYR A 103 20.89 0.05 -10.19
CA TYR A 103 19.59 -0.62 -10.30
C TYR A 103 18.45 0.19 -9.67
N VAL A 104 18.73 1.37 -9.11
CA VAL A 104 17.71 2.20 -8.45
C VAL A 104 16.79 2.85 -9.48
N ASP A 105 15.49 2.61 -9.34
CA ASP A 105 14.45 3.33 -10.06
C ASP A 105 13.85 4.42 -9.16
N LYS A 106 13.26 5.46 -9.76
CA LYS A 106 12.59 6.54 -9.03
C LYS A 106 11.24 6.83 -9.66
N GLY A 107 10.20 6.88 -8.83
CA GLY A 107 8.85 7.18 -9.31
C GLY A 107 7.81 7.15 -8.20
N GLU A 108 6.57 7.26 -8.63
CA GLU A 108 5.38 7.10 -7.80
C GLU A 108 4.55 5.97 -8.38
N VAL A 109 4.38 4.89 -7.62
CA VAL A 109 3.89 3.62 -8.13
C VAL A 109 2.86 3.00 -7.19
N ILE A 110 1.93 2.24 -7.77
CA ILE A 110 1.21 1.20 -7.05
C ILE A 110 1.72 -0.17 -7.50
N TYR A 111 1.61 -1.17 -6.64
CA TYR A 111 2.00 -2.52 -6.99
C TYR A 111 1.16 -3.58 -6.30
N LEU A 112 0.93 -4.65 -7.05
CA LEU A 112 0.29 -5.88 -6.61
C LEU A 112 1.37 -6.96 -6.49
N PRO A 113 1.45 -7.64 -5.33
CA PRO A 113 2.43 -8.68 -5.14
C PRO A 113 2.11 -9.90 -5.98
N THR A 114 3.16 -10.50 -6.57
CA THR A 114 3.06 -11.82 -7.19
C THR A 114 3.46 -12.87 -6.17
N GLY A 115 2.48 -13.58 -5.62
CA GLY A 115 2.71 -14.72 -4.75
C GLY A 115 2.48 -14.41 -3.28
N GLY A 116 1.28 -14.69 -2.80
CA GLY A 116 0.86 -14.43 -1.43
C GLY A 116 -0.56 -13.90 -1.38
N ASN A 117 -0.90 -13.18 -0.31
CA ASN A 117 -2.20 -12.55 -0.16
C ASN A 117 -2.37 -11.38 -1.13
N ALA A 118 -3.62 -11.16 -1.57
CA ALA A 118 -3.96 -9.97 -2.33
C ALA A 118 -3.71 -8.73 -1.48
N LEU A 119 -2.91 -7.82 -2.02
CA LEU A 119 -2.56 -6.55 -1.39
C LEU A 119 -2.43 -5.49 -2.48
N VAL A 120 -2.77 -4.27 -2.14
CA VAL A 120 -2.43 -3.09 -2.93
C VAL A 120 -1.44 -2.29 -2.10
N GLN A 121 -0.27 -2.02 -2.68
CA GLN A 121 0.76 -1.22 -2.02
C GLN A 121 1.10 0.01 -2.86
N TYR A 122 1.53 1.08 -2.19
CA TYR A 122 1.91 2.34 -2.79
C TYR A 122 3.31 2.74 -2.34
N TYR A 123 4.10 3.32 -3.24
CA TYR A 123 5.36 3.93 -2.88
C TYR A 123 5.71 5.13 -3.77
N LYS A 124 6.31 6.16 -3.17
CA LYS A 124 6.86 7.34 -3.84
C LYS A 124 8.30 7.54 -3.40
N GLY A 125 9.23 7.52 -4.35
CA GLY A 125 10.64 7.74 -4.04
C GLY A 125 11.57 6.86 -4.88
N LYS A 126 12.75 6.59 -4.32
CA LYS A 126 13.76 5.70 -4.91
C LYS A 126 13.54 4.27 -4.43
N PHE A 127 13.47 3.32 -5.34
CA PHE A 127 13.25 1.92 -5.01
C PHE A 127 14.01 0.94 -5.90
N ILE A 128 14.11 -0.28 -5.41
CA ILE A 128 14.39 -1.49 -6.19
C ILE A 128 13.21 -2.46 -6.03
N THR A 129 13.01 -3.34 -7.00
CA THR A 129 11.87 -4.27 -6.98
C THR A 129 12.26 -5.70 -7.31
N GLY A 130 11.47 -6.64 -6.77
CA GLY A 130 11.39 -8.01 -7.26
C GLY A 130 10.26 -8.18 -8.27
N GLY A 131 9.70 -9.39 -8.36
CA GLY A 131 8.73 -9.81 -9.37
C GLY A 131 7.31 -9.19 -9.32
N ASN A 132 7.10 -8.13 -8.53
CA ASN A 132 5.79 -7.50 -8.36
C ASN A 132 5.19 -7.02 -9.70
N VAL A 133 3.85 -6.94 -9.75
CA VAL A 133 3.12 -6.28 -10.83
C VAL A 133 2.97 -4.81 -10.45
N ILE A 134 3.56 -3.90 -11.23
CA ILE A 134 3.69 -2.49 -10.85
C ILE A 134 3.01 -1.63 -11.91
N ALA A 135 2.23 -0.65 -11.46
CA ALA A 135 1.56 0.33 -12.28
C ALA A 135 1.95 1.77 -11.93
N ILE A 136 1.88 2.63 -12.95
CA ILE A 136 1.88 4.09 -12.85
C ILE A 136 0.67 4.65 -13.57
N ALA A 137 0.34 5.91 -13.30
CA ALA A 137 -0.64 6.66 -14.08
C ALA A 137 -0.16 6.88 -15.52
N LYS A 138 -1.04 6.70 -16.50
CA LYS A 138 -0.76 7.05 -17.91
C LYS A 138 -0.60 8.56 -18.09
N ASP A 139 -1.45 9.33 -17.41
CA ASP A 139 -1.42 10.79 -17.39
C ASP A 139 -1.61 11.30 -15.96
N ASN A 140 -0.60 12.00 -15.44
CA ASN A 140 -0.64 12.60 -14.11
C ASN A 140 -1.57 13.82 -14.04
N ASN A 141 -2.01 14.37 -15.18
CA ASN A 141 -3.03 15.41 -15.25
C ASN A 141 -4.46 14.85 -15.18
N GLU A 142 -4.60 13.53 -15.24
CA GLU A 142 -5.90 12.84 -15.12
C GLU A 142 -6.01 12.06 -13.82
N LEU A 143 -4.93 11.39 -13.40
CA LEU A 143 -4.95 10.45 -12.29
C LEU A 143 -3.88 10.77 -11.26
N ASN A 144 -4.32 11.00 -10.03
CA ASN A 144 -3.46 10.89 -8.86
C ASN A 144 -3.29 9.40 -8.50
N ILE A 145 -2.06 8.90 -8.56
CA ILE A 145 -1.76 7.48 -8.34
C ILE A 145 -1.98 7.03 -6.88
N LYS A 146 -1.88 7.95 -5.90
CA LYS A 146 -2.25 7.72 -4.50
C LYS A 146 -3.77 7.64 -4.33
N TYR A 147 -4.53 8.43 -5.09
CA TYR A 147 -5.99 8.28 -5.14
C TYR A 147 -6.37 6.89 -5.65
N LEU A 148 -5.75 6.43 -6.74
CA LEU A 148 -5.97 5.07 -7.24
C LEU A 148 -5.64 4.00 -6.19
N PHE A 149 -4.54 4.17 -5.44
CA PHE A 149 -4.21 3.28 -4.32
C PHE A 149 -5.38 3.14 -3.34
N TYR A 150 -6.00 4.25 -2.93
CA TYR A 150 -7.15 4.20 -2.00
C TYR A 150 -8.38 3.55 -2.62
N VAL A 151 -8.70 3.86 -3.89
CA VAL A 151 -9.81 3.24 -4.62
C VAL A 151 -9.64 1.72 -4.70
N LEU A 152 -8.43 1.25 -5.00
CA LEU A 152 -8.14 -0.18 -5.11
C LEU A 152 -8.12 -0.87 -3.75
N ASN A 153 -7.67 -0.21 -2.67
CA ASN A 153 -7.82 -0.75 -1.31
C ASN A 153 -9.29 -0.91 -0.94
N ASN A 154 -10.17 0.04 -1.31
CA ASN A 154 -11.62 -0.11 -1.12
C ASN A 154 -12.22 -1.27 -1.94
N LYS A 155 -11.53 -1.73 -2.98
CA LYS A 155 -11.93 -2.87 -3.82
C LYS A 155 -11.07 -4.10 -3.54
N LEU A 156 -10.40 -4.18 -2.39
CA LEU A 156 -9.43 -5.23 -2.11
C LEU A 156 -10.08 -6.63 -2.14
N ASP A 157 -11.29 -6.78 -1.62
CA ASP A 157 -12.01 -8.07 -1.64
C ASP A 157 -12.32 -8.52 -3.08
N LEU A 158 -12.70 -7.57 -3.94
CA LEU A 158 -12.90 -7.84 -5.37
C LEU A 158 -11.59 -8.26 -6.03
N ILE A 159 -10.50 -7.52 -5.79
CA ILE A 159 -9.16 -7.85 -6.31
C ILE A 159 -8.72 -9.24 -5.81
N ALA A 160 -8.96 -9.54 -4.53
CA ALA A 160 -8.66 -10.82 -3.92
C ALA A 160 -9.43 -11.98 -4.57
N SER A 161 -10.68 -11.76 -4.99
CA SER A 161 -11.46 -12.77 -5.72
C SER A 161 -10.86 -13.12 -7.10
N TYR A 162 -10.01 -12.25 -7.65
CA TYR A 162 -9.27 -12.46 -8.89
C TYR A 162 -7.86 -13.02 -8.67
N TYR A 163 -7.47 -13.38 -7.44
CA TYR A 163 -6.23 -14.12 -7.23
C TYR A 163 -6.45 -15.61 -7.53
N ARG A 164 -5.52 -16.21 -8.29
CA ARG A 164 -5.62 -17.60 -8.78
C ARG A 164 -4.36 -18.40 -8.45
N GLY A 165 -4.51 -19.70 -8.21
CA GLY A 165 -3.42 -20.65 -7.94
C GLY A 165 -3.75 -21.60 -6.79
N ALA A 166 -3.44 -22.89 -6.93
CA ALA A 166 -3.76 -23.91 -5.91
C ALA A 166 -2.86 -23.81 -4.66
N GLY A 167 -1.68 -23.22 -4.78
CA GLY A 167 -0.76 -22.96 -3.67
C GLY A 167 -0.49 -21.47 -3.54
N ILE A 168 0.57 -21.00 -4.20
CA ILE A 168 0.89 -19.57 -4.26
C ILE A 168 -0.07 -18.90 -5.24
N GLN A 169 -0.85 -17.95 -4.75
CA GLN A 169 -1.79 -17.21 -5.59
C GLN A 169 -1.16 -15.98 -6.23
N HIS A 170 -1.59 -15.68 -7.45
CA HIS A 170 -1.14 -14.54 -8.25
C HIS A 170 -2.34 -13.71 -8.73
N PRO A 171 -2.17 -12.39 -8.92
CA PRO A 171 -3.22 -11.55 -9.48
C PRO A 171 -3.54 -11.99 -10.92
N TYR A 172 -4.79 -12.37 -11.18
CA TYR A 172 -5.27 -12.61 -12.54
C TYR A 172 -5.62 -11.28 -13.19
N MET A 173 -4.63 -10.76 -13.92
CA MET A 173 -4.67 -9.42 -14.49
C MET A 173 -5.75 -9.18 -15.55
N PRO A 174 -6.22 -10.17 -16.35
CA PRO A 174 -7.36 -9.96 -17.24
C PRO A 174 -8.58 -9.37 -16.53
N ASP A 175 -8.98 -9.95 -15.39
CA ASP A 175 -10.14 -9.45 -14.64
C ASP A 175 -9.83 -8.14 -13.89
N ILE A 176 -8.64 -8.02 -13.28
CA ILE A 176 -8.24 -6.84 -12.51
C ILE A 176 -8.19 -5.59 -13.39
N LEU A 177 -7.74 -5.72 -14.64
CA LEU A 177 -7.65 -4.60 -15.58
C LEU A 177 -9.02 -4.07 -16.00
N GLU A 178 -10.07 -4.89 -15.95
CA GLU A 178 -11.45 -4.48 -16.26
C GLU A 178 -12.15 -3.79 -15.10
N ILE A 179 -11.55 -3.72 -13.91
CA ILE A 179 -12.14 -3.01 -12.76
C ILE A 179 -12.41 -1.55 -13.13
N LEU A 180 -13.65 -1.12 -12.92
CA LEU A 180 -14.09 0.26 -13.15
C LEU A 180 -13.64 1.16 -12.00
N ILE A 181 -13.01 2.28 -12.36
CA ILE A 181 -12.46 3.28 -11.47
C ILE A 181 -13.22 4.60 -11.68
N PRO A 182 -13.81 5.19 -10.62
CA PRO A 182 -14.33 6.54 -10.69
C PRO A 182 -13.18 7.54 -10.78
N ILE A 183 -13.29 8.49 -11.69
CA ILE A 183 -12.31 9.53 -11.99
C ILE A 183 -13.02 10.88 -11.87
N PRO A 184 -13.12 11.44 -10.65
CA PRO A 184 -13.47 12.84 -10.48
C PRO A 184 -12.31 13.74 -10.92
N SER A 185 -12.51 15.06 -10.96
CA SER A 185 -11.43 16.01 -11.24
C SER A 185 -10.23 15.83 -10.29
N LEU A 186 -9.01 16.10 -10.77
CA LEU A 186 -7.79 16.01 -9.95
C LEU A 186 -7.88 16.72 -8.60
N ASP A 187 -8.50 17.90 -8.53
CA ASP A 187 -8.65 18.63 -7.27
C ASP A 187 -9.44 17.83 -6.21
N ILE A 188 -10.46 17.10 -6.64
CA ILE A 188 -11.25 16.23 -5.77
C ILE A 188 -10.45 14.99 -5.40
N GLN A 189 -9.73 14.38 -6.34
CA GLN A 189 -8.83 13.27 -6.05
C GLN A 189 -7.80 13.67 -4.97
N ASN A 190 -7.20 14.86 -5.10
CA ASN A 190 -6.22 15.39 -4.15
C ASN A 190 -6.83 15.68 -2.78
N LYS A 191 -8.05 16.22 -2.71
CA LYS A 191 -8.78 16.42 -1.44
C LYS A 191 -9.07 15.09 -0.75
N ILE A 192 -9.53 14.08 -1.50
CA ILE A 192 -9.77 12.73 -0.98
C ILE A 192 -8.46 12.14 -0.43
N VAL A 193 -7.37 12.22 -1.19
CA VAL A 193 -6.04 11.77 -0.74
C VAL A 193 -5.62 12.48 0.53
N ALA A 194 -5.77 13.79 0.63
CA ALA A 194 -5.41 14.54 1.84
C ALA A 194 -6.20 14.08 3.08
N ILE A 195 -7.50 13.83 2.93
CA ILE A 195 -8.35 13.33 4.03
C ILE A 195 -7.89 11.92 4.46
N LEU A 196 -7.67 11.03 3.48
CA LEU A 196 -7.31 9.64 3.75
C LEU A 196 -5.87 9.49 4.28
N ASP A 197 -4.92 10.28 3.78
CA ASP A 197 -3.55 10.33 4.30
C ASP A 197 -3.55 10.85 5.74
N ASN A 198 -4.26 11.95 6.03
CA ASN A 198 -4.36 12.46 7.40
C ASN A 198 -4.95 11.41 8.36
N PHE A 199 -5.98 10.68 7.94
CA PHE A 199 -6.55 9.61 8.76
C PHE A 199 -5.56 8.45 8.94
N SER A 200 -4.93 8.00 7.87
CA SER A 200 -3.93 6.92 7.91
C SER A 200 -2.75 7.27 8.80
N ASP A 201 -2.25 8.51 8.73
CA ASP A 201 -1.15 8.97 9.59
C ASP A 201 -1.56 9.01 11.07
N LEU A 202 -2.81 9.36 11.37
CA LEU A 202 -3.33 9.35 12.74
C LEU A 202 -3.53 7.93 13.30
N THR A 203 -3.87 6.94 12.48
CA THR A 203 -4.14 5.58 12.97
C THR A 203 -2.95 4.64 12.90
N ASN A 204 -2.06 4.81 11.91
CA ASN A 204 -1.08 3.78 11.55
C ASN A 204 0.39 4.23 11.65
N ASP A 205 0.68 5.53 11.81
CA ASP A 205 2.06 5.99 11.97
C ASP A 205 2.57 5.61 13.36
N LEU A 206 3.62 4.78 13.44
CA LEU A 206 4.21 4.34 14.71
C LEU A 206 4.89 5.49 15.49
N THR A 207 5.21 6.58 14.81
CA THR A 207 5.90 7.75 15.37
C THR A 207 4.95 8.89 15.73
N LYS A 208 3.68 8.81 15.31
CA LYS A 208 2.64 9.83 15.51
C LYS A 208 1.30 9.18 15.85
N GLY A 209 0.24 9.97 15.98
CA GLY A 209 -1.12 9.45 16.12
C GLY A 209 -1.34 8.49 17.30
N LEU A 210 -2.31 7.59 17.15
CA LEU A 210 -2.71 6.63 18.18
C LEU A 210 -1.58 5.69 18.62
N PRO A 211 -0.77 5.09 17.72
CA PRO A 211 0.29 4.19 18.14
C PRO A 211 1.34 4.84 19.03
N ALA A 212 1.75 6.08 18.71
CA ALA A 212 2.71 6.83 19.52
C ALA A 212 2.12 7.20 20.90
N GLU A 213 0.84 7.58 20.95
CA GLU A 213 0.15 7.87 22.20
C GLU A 213 0.04 6.62 23.10
N ILE A 214 -0.34 5.47 22.54
CA ILE A 214 -0.40 4.19 23.26
C ILE A 214 0.98 3.82 23.82
N ASN A 215 2.05 3.98 23.03
CA ASN A 215 3.41 3.70 23.50
C ASN A 215 3.83 4.63 24.66
N LEU A 216 3.49 5.92 24.57
CA LEU A 216 3.76 6.89 25.62
C LEU A 216 2.98 6.54 26.91
N GLN A 217 1.71 6.19 26.79
CA GLN A 217 0.88 5.76 27.92
C GLN A 217 1.41 4.47 28.55
N GLN A 218 1.88 3.50 27.76
CA GLN A 218 2.51 2.28 28.28
C GLN A 218 3.78 2.59 29.07
N LYS A 219 4.68 3.43 28.54
CA LYS A 219 5.89 3.88 29.25
C LYS A 219 5.55 4.61 30.55
N GLN A 220 4.53 5.46 30.52
CA GLN A 220 4.05 6.19 31.70
C GLN A 220 3.47 5.23 32.74
N TYR A 221 2.65 4.27 32.32
CA TYR A 221 2.12 3.21 33.18
C TYR A 221 3.23 2.37 33.80
N GLU A 222 4.22 1.93 33.03
CA GLU A 222 5.37 1.17 33.53
C GLU A 222 6.18 1.98 34.55
N TYR A 223 6.44 3.26 34.28
CA TYR A 223 7.12 4.15 35.21
C TYR A 223 6.36 4.26 36.54
N TYR A 224 5.06 4.55 36.50
CA TYR A 224 4.26 4.70 37.73
C TYR A 224 4.05 3.37 38.44
N ARG A 225 3.86 2.25 37.72
CA ARG A 225 3.81 0.91 38.29
C ARG A 225 5.09 0.58 39.04
N ASN A 226 6.25 0.79 38.41
CA ASN A 226 7.55 0.55 39.05
C ASN A 226 7.76 1.46 40.26
N LYS A 227 7.40 2.74 40.15
CA LYS A 227 7.48 3.72 41.24
C LYS A 227 6.59 3.35 42.43
N LEU A 228 5.36 2.87 42.19
CA LEU A 228 4.46 2.43 43.26
C LEU A 228 4.92 1.13 43.92
N LEU A 229 5.43 0.18 43.12
CA LEU A 229 5.91 -1.11 43.62
C LEU A 229 7.28 -1.01 44.31
N SER A 230 8.06 0.06 44.07
CA SER A 230 9.34 0.28 44.76
C SER A 230 9.18 0.78 46.20
N PHE A 231 8.00 1.24 46.62
CA PHE A 231 7.73 1.64 48.01
C PHE A 231 7.59 0.46 48.98
N ASN A 232 7.37 -0.77 48.49
CA ASN A 232 7.24 -1.96 49.33
C ASN A 232 8.56 -2.69 49.62
N LYS A 233 9.72 -2.08 49.30
CA LYS A 233 11.00 -2.51 49.88
C LYS A 233 11.23 -1.75 51.20
N VAL A 234 10.40 -2.05 52.19
CA VAL A 234 10.73 -1.71 53.59
C VAL A 234 11.68 -2.79 54.09
N SER A 235 12.90 -2.38 54.38
CA SER A 235 13.97 -3.14 55.02
C SER A 235 13.60 -3.63 56.42
#